data_AF-A0A1Z9LVD0-F1
#
_entry.id   AF-A0A1Z9LVD0-F1
#
_cell.length_a   1.000
_cell.length_b   1.000
_cell.length_c   1.000
_cell.angle_alpha   90.00
_cell.angle_beta   90.00
_cell.angle_gamma   90.00
#
_symmetry.space_group_name_H-M   'P 1'
#
loop_
_entity.id
_entity.type
_entity.pdbx_description
1 polymer ?
#
loop_
_entity_poly.entity_id
_entity_poly.type
_entity_poly.pdbx_seq_one_letter_code
_entity_poly.pdbx_strand_id
1 'polypeptide(L)'
;MNKYKSIFISDLHLGTEGCSAEELADFLKNNTCDRLYLVGDIIDGWQLAKKVYWPQEHSNVIRRILTAAKRGTKVYWIVGNHDEILRNWFDFRLQFGRLRILNEYIHHAVNGKKYLVTHGDIFDPLMNSGK
;
A
#
# COMPACT_ATOMS: atom_id res chain seq x y z
N MET A 1 -4.43 8.41 20.69
CA MET A 1 -4.07 8.33 19.26
C MET A 1 -2.58 8.56 19.17
N ASN A 2 -1.80 7.57 18.74
CA ASN A 2 -0.34 7.67 18.74
C ASN A 2 0.15 8.38 17.47
N LYS A 3 1.33 9.03 17.55
CA LYS A 3 1.95 9.72 16.42
C LYS A 3 3.33 9.15 16.13
N TYR A 4 3.54 8.71 14.91
CA TYR A 4 4.78 8.13 14.42
C TYR A 4 5.43 9.00 13.34
N LYS A 5 6.75 8.86 13.15
CA LYS A 5 7.44 9.49 12.02
C LYS A 5 7.13 8.78 10.72
N SER A 6 7.11 7.45 10.72
CA SER A 6 6.80 6.66 9.54
C SER A 6 6.13 5.36 9.94
N ILE A 7 5.20 4.89 9.12
CA ILE A 7 4.54 3.59 9.21
C ILE A 7 4.74 2.89 7.87
N PHE A 8 5.07 1.59 7.90
CA PHE A 8 5.24 0.73 6.74
C PHE A 8 4.27 -0.44 6.87
N ILE A 9 3.49 -0.73 5.82
CA ILE A 9 2.53 -1.84 5.72
C ILE A 9 2.76 -2.50 4.36
N SER A 10 2.84 -3.82 4.30
CA SER A 10 3.00 -4.61 3.06
C SER A 10 2.01 -5.78 3.05
N ASP A 11 1.86 -6.43 1.89
CA ASP A 11 1.24 -7.75 1.73
C ASP A 11 -0.16 -7.88 2.37
N LEU A 12 -1.01 -6.90 2.11
CA LEU A 12 -2.35 -6.86 2.69
C LEU A 12 -3.35 -7.70 1.90
N HIS A 13 -3.24 -7.70 0.57
CA HIS A 13 -4.12 -8.42 -0.35
C HIS A 13 -5.63 -8.14 -0.15
N LEU A 14 -6.02 -6.86 -0.12
CA LEU A 14 -7.44 -6.48 -0.18
C LEU A 14 -8.06 -7.08 -1.46
N GLY A 15 -9.19 -7.76 -1.32
CA GLY A 15 -9.78 -8.55 -2.40
C GLY A 15 -9.75 -10.06 -2.12
N THR A 16 -9.07 -10.46 -1.05
CA THR A 16 -9.05 -11.85 -0.54
C THR A 16 -9.79 -11.96 0.80
N GLU A 17 -10.24 -13.18 1.14
CA GLU A 17 -10.92 -13.49 2.41
C GLU A 17 -9.96 -13.51 3.61
N GLY A 18 -8.67 -13.82 3.39
CA GLY A 18 -7.66 -13.94 4.44
C GLY A 18 -7.09 -12.61 4.95
N CYS A 19 -7.53 -11.48 4.41
CA CYS A 19 -7.02 -10.17 4.78
C CYS A 19 -7.61 -9.67 6.11
N SER A 20 -6.75 -9.37 7.09
CA SER A 20 -7.08 -8.70 8.37
C SER A 20 -7.39 -7.20 8.19
N ALA A 21 -8.40 -6.89 7.36
CA ALA A 21 -8.74 -5.53 6.98
C ALA A 21 -9.33 -4.71 8.14
N GLU A 22 -10.08 -5.34 9.03
CA GLU A 22 -10.70 -4.66 10.18
C GLU A 22 -9.62 -4.20 11.18
N GLU A 23 -8.69 -5.09 11.52
CA GLU A 23 -7.56 -4.79 12.40
C GLU A 23 -6.69 -3.68 11.82
N LEU A 24 -6.44 -3.69 10.51
CA LEU A 24 -5.70 -2.62 9.86
C LEU A 24 -6.47 -1.30 9.86
N ALA A 25 -7.78 -1.32 9.59
CA ALA A 25 -8.59 -0.11 9.62
C ALA A 25 -8.62 0.52 11.02
N ASP A 26 -8.65 -0.30 12.06
CA ASP A 26 -8.56 0.15 13.46
C ASP A 26 -7.16 0.61 13.85
N PHE A 27 -6.11 -0.06 13.35
CA PHE A 27 -4.74 0.42 13.51
C PHE A 27 -4.57 1.82 12.89
N LEU A 28 -5.03 2.03 11.65
CA LEU A 28 -4.95 3.33 10.96
C LEU A 28 -5.87 4.39 11.56
N LYS A 29 -6.93 3.99 12.27
CA LYS A 29 -7.80 4.90 13.03
C LYS A 29 -7.11 5.43 14.28
N ASN A 30 -6.37 4.57 14.98
CA ASN A 30 -5.79 4.87 16.29
C ASN A 30 -4.36 5.42 16.22
N ASN A 31 -3.74 5.39 15.03
CA ASN A 31 -2.38 5.82 14.81
C ASN A 31 -2.30 6.83 13.66
N THR A 32 -1.39 7.80 13.79
CA THR A 32 -1.10 8.80 12.75
C THR A 32 0.39 8.83 12.45
N CYS A 33 0.75 9.28 11.25
CA CYS A 33 2.16 9.41 10.89
C CYS A 33 2.44 10.56 9.92
N ASP A 34 3.69 11.02 9.90
CA ASP A 34 4.13 12.00 8.91
C ASP A 34 4.26 11.36 7.51
N ARG A 35 4.66 10.08 7.45
CA ARG A 35 4.80 9.28 6.22
C ARG A 35 4.18 7.89 6.38
N LEU A 36 3.32 7.50 5.46
CA LEU A 36 2.75 6.17 5.36
C LEU A 36 3.29 5.51 4.10
N TYR A 37 3.92 4.36 4.25
CA TYR A 37 4.41 3.52 3.15
C TYR A 37 3.52 2.29 3.04
N LEU A 38 2.92 2.11 1.88
CA LEU A 38 2.21 0.91 1.49
C LEU A 38 3.13 0.19 0.50
N VAL A 39 3.70 -0.94 0.90
CA VAL A 39 4.83 -1.60 0.24
C VAL A 39 4.36 -2.88 -0.42
N GLY A 40 3.80 -2.73 -1.62
CA GLY A 40 3.36 -3.83 -2.47
C GLY A 40 2.16 -4.62 -1.96
N ASP A 41 1.53 -5.30 -2.92
CA ASP A 41 0.41 -6.24 -2.77
C ASP A 41 -0.65 -5.78 -1.76
N ILE A 42 -1.05 -4.52 -1.89
CA ILE A 42 -2.06 -3.92 -1.01
C ILE A 42 -3.45 -4.35 -1.45
N ILE A 43 -3.66 -4.45 -2.76
CA ILE A 43 -4.90 -4.95 -3.35
C ILE A 43 -4.56 -6.12 -4.28
N ASP A 44 -5.25 -7.24 -4.09
CA ASP A 44 -5.11 -8.39 -4.97
C ASP A 44 -5.99 -8.24 -6.21
N GLY A 45 -5.44 -7.62 -7.25
CA GLY A 45 -6.11 -7.42 -8.53
C GLY A 45 -6.44 -8.75 -9.24
N TRP A 46 -5.61 -9.79 -9.04
CA TRP A 46 -5.80 -11.09 -9.68
C TRP A 46 -7.00 -11.82 -9.10
N GLN A 47 -7.16 -11.80 -7.78
CA GLN A 47 -8.30 -12.42 -7.13
C GLN A 47 -9.60 -11.68 -7.48
N LEU A 48 -9.58 -10.34 -7.49
CA LEU A 48 -10.71 -9.52 -7.89
C LEU A 48 -11.16 -9.77 -9.33
N ALA A 49 -10.23 -10.00 -10.25
CA ALA A 49 -10.53 -10.33 -11.64
C ALA A 49 -11.23 -11.69 -11.79
N LYS A 50 -10.93 -12.66 -10.91
CA LYS A 50 -11.58 -13.99 -10.90
C LYS A 50 -12.95 -13.95 -10.26
N LYS A 51 -13.07 -13.31 -9.09
CA LYS A 51 -14.31 -13.18 -8.33
C LYS A 51 -14.23 -11.91 -7.49
N VAL A 52 -15.19 -11.02 -7.69
CA VAL A 52 -15.28 -9.80 -6.90
C VAL A 52 -15.63 -10.19 -5.45
N TYR A 53 -14.66 -9.99 -4.56
CA TYR A 53 -14.83 -10.08 -3.11
C TYR A 53 -14.35 -8.75 -2.51
N TRP A 54 -15.30 -7.91 -2.10
CA TRP A 54 -14.97 -6.58 -1.60
C TRP A 54 -15.91 -6.18 -0.46
N PRO A 55 -15.69 -6.72 0.75
CA PRO A 55 -16.51 -6.39 1.91
C PRO A 55 -16.23 -4.95 2.40
N GLN A 56 -17.03 -4.47 3.34
CA GLN A 56 -17.02 -3.06 3.76
C GLN A 56 -15.69 -2.67 4.45
N GLU A 57 -15.06 -3.63 5.12
CA GLU A 57 -13.80 -3.53 5.85
C GLU A 57 -12.66 -3.12 4.89
N HIS A 58 -12.63 -3.68 3.68
CA HIS A 58 -11.65 -3.31 2.65
C HIS A 58 -11.79 -1.84 2.24
N SER A 59 -13.03 -1.40 2.03
CA SER A 59 -13.32 0.01 1.76
C SER A 59 -12.97 0.92 2.96
N ASN A 60 -13.08 0.41 4.19
CA ASN A 60 -12.70 1.15 5.38
C ASN A 60 -11.20 1.43 5.42
N VAL A 61 -10.37 0.45 5.08
CA VAL A 61 -8.90 0.62 4.95
C VAL A 61 -8.58 1.73 3.95
N ILE A 62 -9.11 1.64 2.73
CA ILE A 62 -8.87 2.65 1.69
C ILE A 62 -9.30 4.04 2.17
N ARG A 63 -10.47 4.16 2.81
CA ARG A 63 -10.95 5.42 3.36
C ARG A 63 -10.03 5.98 4.45
N ARG A 64 -9.47 5.14 5.31
CA ARG A 64 -8.50 5.54 6.35
C ARG A 64 -7.23 6.10 5.72
N ILE A 65 -6.68 5.43 4.70
CA ILE A 65 -5.50 5.88 3.94
C ILE A 65 -5.76 7.25 3.31
N LEU A 66 -6.87 7.41 2.59
CA LEU A 66 -7.24 8.68 1.94
C LEU A 66 -7.48 9.79 2.97
N THR A 67 -8.08 9.46 4.12
CA THR A 67 -8.29 10.41 5.22
C THR A 67 -6.97 10.86 5.83
N ALA A 68 -6.00 9.95 6.03
CA ALA A 68 -4.66 10.30 6.50
C ALA A 68 -3.96 11.25 5.52
N ALA A 69 -4.03 10.96 4.22
CA ALA A 69 -3.50 11.83 3.18
C ALA A 69 -4.12 13.23 3.24
N LYS A 70 -5.45 13.32 3.35
CA LYS A 70 -6.19 14.60 3.49
C LYS A 70 -5.78 15.38 4.75
N ARG A 71 -5.42 14.67 5.84
CA ARG A 71 -4.98 15.27 7.12
C ARG A 71 -3.49 15.60 7.19
N GLY A 72 -2.74 15.42 6.10
CA GLY A 72 -1.35 15.88 6.00
C GLY A 72 -0.29 14.78 5.91
N THR A 73 -0.65 13.51 6.16
CA THR A 73 0.27 12.37 5.99
C THR A 73 0.69 12.26 4.54
N LYS A 74 2.00 12.05 4.30
CA LYS A 74 2.51 11.72 2.96
C LYS A 74 2.36 10.22 2.74
N VAL A 75 1.54 9.82 1.79
CA VAL A 75 1.30 8.40 1.47
C VAL A 75 2.12 8.02 0.25
N TYR A 76 2.94 7.01 0.39
CA TYR A 76 3.74 6.41 -0.68
C TYR A 76 3.23 4.99 -0.88
N TRP A 77 2.58 4.74 -2.01
CA TRP A 77 2.12 3.42 -2.42
C TRP A 77 3.11 2.87 -3.43
N ILE A 78 3.95 1.95 -2.96
CA ILE A 78 4.88 1.18 -3.76
C ILE A 78 4.10 -0.01 -4.30
N VAL A 79 4.05 -0.16 -5.62
CA VAL A 79 3.21 -1.15 -6.30
C VAL A 79 3.89 -2.52 -6.31
N GLY A 80 3.17 -3.58 -5.96
CA GLY A 80 3.62 -4.97 -6.08
C GLY A 80 3.17 -5.65 -7.38
N ASN A 81 3.45 -6.95 -7.51
CA ASN A 81 3.12 -7.71 -8.72
C ASN A 81 1.62 -8.05 -8.81
N HIS A 82 0.92 -8.23 -7.69
CA HIS A 82 -0.54 -8.44 -7.70
C HIS A 82 -1.31 -7.15 -8.00
N ASP A 83 -0.70 -6.00 -7.71
CA ASP A 83 -1.26 -4.69 -7.98
C ASP A 83 -1.20 -4.32 -9.48
N GLU A 84 -0.52 -5.10 -10.35
CA GLU A 84 -0.30 -4.76 -11.77
C GLU A 84 -1.59 -4.56 -12.58
N ILE A 85 -2.64 -5.36 -12.32
CA ILE A 85 -3.94 -5.21 -12.98
C ILE A 85 -4.55 -3.83 -12.65
N LEU A 86 -4.25 -3.29 -11.47
CA LEU A 86 -4.74 -1.99 -11.02
C LEU A 86 -3.92 -0.84 -11.60
N ARG A 87 -2.70 -1.08 -12.11
CA ARG A 87 -1.91 -0.03 -12.80
C ARG A 87 -2.67 0.57 -13.98
N ASN A 88 -3.47 -0.24 -14.69
CA ASN A 88 -4.32 0.20 -15.80
C ASN A 88 -5.55 1.01 -15.32
N TRP A 89 -6.05 0.75 -14.10
CA TRP A 89 -7.13 1.52 -13.49
C TRP A 89 -6.66 2.83 -12.87
N PHE A 90 -5.43 2.84 -12.35
CA PHE A 90 -4.79 4.01 -11.73
C PHE A 90 -3.99 4.87 -12.71
N ASP A 91 -3.98 4.50 -14.00
CA ASP A 91 -3.30 5.12 -15.14
C ASP A 91 -2.35 6.25 -14.71
N PHE A 92 -1.19 5.83 -14.18
CA PHE A 92 0.02 6.49 -13.64
C PHE A 92 0.14 8.04 -13.55
N ARG A 93 -0.95 8.77 -13.34
CA ARG A 93 -1.02 10.23 -13.19
C ARG A 93 -1.87 10.67 -12.00
N LEU A 94 -2.42 9.73 -11.23
CA LEU A 94 -3.11 10.01 -9.96
C LEU A 94 -2.11 10.39 -8.85
N GLN A 95 -1.45 11.54 -8.98
CA GLN A 95 -0.93 12.25 -7.80
C GLN A 95 -2.10 12.97 -7.12
N PHE A 96 -2.82 12.25 -6.26
CA PHE A 96 -3.91 12.84 -5.49
C PHE A 96 -3.37 13.49 -4.23
N GLY A 97 -2.99 14.76 -4.35
CA GLY A 97 -2.50 15.57 -3.24
C GLY A 97 -1.24 14.99 -2.61
N ARG A 98 -1.41 14.30 -1.46
CA ARG A 98 -0.32 13.72 -0.67
C ARG A 98 -0.12 12.21 -0.87
N LEU A 99 -0.89 11.59 -1.77
CA LEU A 99 -0.74 10.19 -2.15
C LEU A 99 0.05 10.09 -3.46
N ARG A 100 1.09 9.26 -3.46
CA ARG A 100 1.94 8.97 -4.62
C ARG A 100 2.01 7.47 -4.84
N ILE A 101 1.74 7.05 -6.08
CA ILE A 101 1.91 5.66 -6.53
C ILE A 101 3.26 5.58 -7.27
N LEU A 102 4.13 4.65 -6.86
CA LEU A 102 5.54 4.57 -7.27
C LEU A 102 5.99 3.10 -7.41
N ASN A 103 7.09 2.85 -8.12
CA ASN A 103 7.72 1.51 -8.15
C ASN A 103 8.68 1.32 -6.97
N GLU A 104 9.30 2.40 -6.49
CA GLU A 104 10.24 2.38 -5.37
C GLU A 104 10.33 3.77 -4.73
N TYR A 105 10.92 3.85 -3.54
CA TYR A 105 11.17 5.13 -2.86
C TYR A 105 12.40 5.07 -1.95
N ILE A 106 13.18 6.15 -1.88
CA ILE A 106 14.27 6.27 -0.90
C ILE A 106 13.74 6.90 0.40
N HIS A 107 13.61 6.09 1.44
CA HIS A 107 13.31 6.57 2.79
C HIS A 107 14.55 7.18 3.44
N HIS A 108 14.45 8.46 3.80
CA HIS A 108 15.43 9.15 4.63
C HIS A 108 15.03 9.03 6.10
N ALA A 109 15.80 8.26 6.86
CA ALA A 109 15.60 8.01 8.28
C ALA A 109 16.15 9.15 9.14
N VAL A 110 15.67 9.24 10.38
CA VAL A 110 16.07 10.29 11.34
C VAL A 110 17.55 10.23 11.72
N ASN A 111 18.18 9.05 11.60
CA ASN A 111 19.60 8.85 11.85
C ASN A 111 20.49 9.20 10.63
N GLY A 112 19.92 9.81 9.59
CA GLY A 112 20.63 10.19 8.37
C GLY A 112 20.83 9.06 7.34
N LYS A 113 20.48 7.82 7.69
CA LYS A 113 20.56 6.69 6.74
C LYS A 113 19.49 6.79 5.66
N LYS A 114 19.81 6.25 4.50
CA LYS A 114 18.89 6.09 3.36
C LYS A 114 18.56 4.61 3.21
N TYR A 115 17.29 4.31 3.01
CA TYR A 115 16.78 2.96 2.80
C TYR A 115 15.99 2.93 1.50
N LEU A 116 16.30 1.96 0.62
CA LEU A 116 15.45 1.69 -0.54
C LEU A 116 14.21 0.94 -0.07
N VAL A 117 13.04 1.43 -0.48
CA VAL A 117 11.73 0.83 -0.22
C VAL A 117 11.18 0.35 -1.55
N THR A 118 11.01 -0.96 -1.68
CA THR A 118 10.49 -1.66 -2.86
C THR A 118 9.74 -2.92 -2.38
N HIS A 119 8.84 -3.47 -3.21
CA HIS A 119 8.08 -4.70 -2.88
C HIS A 119 9.01 -5.91 -2.73
N GLY A 120 9.92 -6.09 -3.69
CA GLY A 120 10.96 -7.12 -3.63
C GLY A 120 10.68 -8.36 -4.48
N ASP A 121 9.53 -8.43 -5.15
CA ASP A 121 9.23 -9.34 -6.26
C ASP A 121 10.34 -9.40 -7.31
N ILE A 122 10.97 -8.25 -7.60
CA ILE A 122 12.14 -8.14 -8.50
C ILE A 122 13.35 -8.99 -8.07
N PHE A 123 13.41 -9.44 -6.80
CA PHE A 123 14.48 -10.27 -6.27
C PHE A 123 14.10 -11.74 -6.11
N ASP A 124 12.87 -12.13 -6.46
CA ASP A 124 12.41 -13.52 -6.36
C ASP A 124 12.78 -14.29 -7.64
N PRO A 125 13.75 -15.24 -7.61
CA PRO A 125 14.21 -15.96 -8.81
C PRO A 125 13.10 -16.81 -9.44
N LEU A 126 12.10 -17.21 -8.65
CA LEU A 126 11.03 -18.11 -9.10
C LEU A 126 10.05 -17.44 -10.08
N MET A 127 9.91 -16.11 -10.05
CA MET A 127 9.07 -15.38 -11.01
C MET A 127 9.70 -15.23 -12.41
N ASN A 128 11.00 -15.51 -12.58
CA ASN A 128 11.68 -15.46 -13.88
C ASN A 128 11.72 -16.82 -14.63
N SER A 129 11.17 -17.88 -14.05
CA SER A 129 11.20 -19.24 -14.63
C SER A 129 9.99 -19.60 -15.50
N GLY A 130 9.16 -18.62 -15.88
CA GLY A 130 7.89 -18.86 -16.58
C GLY A 130 7.63 -17.99 -17.82
N LYS A 131 8.67 -17.47 -18.47
CA LYS A 131 8.57 -16.86 -19.80
C LYS A 131 9.29 -17.69 -20.84
#